data_AF-A0A354FET5-F1
#
_entry.id   AF-A0A354FET5-F1
#
_cell.length_a   1.000
_cell.length_b   1.000
_cell.length_c   1.000
_cell.angle_alpha   90.00
_cell.angle_beta   90.00
_cell.angle_gamma   90.00
#
_symmetry.space_group_name_H-M   'P 1'
#
loop_
_entity.id
_entity.type
_entity.pdbx_description
1 polymer ?
#
loop_
_entity_poly.entity_id
_entity_poly.type
_entity_poly.pdbx_seq_one_letter_code
_entity_poly.pdbx_strand_id
1 'polypeptide(L)'
;GQEINDLVCLIKEYDSNIICFVDNCYGEFVEEQEPTDVGVDLMAGVLIKNPGGGLAPSGGYLVGKEDLVAQAADRLIAPGLGQNMGTNLGLGPLFYQGFFMSPHTVAEALKGALFAAYLFTTLGFETSPAPGSPRSDIVQAIKLNHAEGVKAFCRGIQKASPVDSRAIPVASSLPGYQDKVIMAGGTFVQGSSIELTADAPMRPPYIVYLQGGLSYAHAIIGILQGVQELKNEGLLPC
;
A
#
# COMPACT_ATOMS: atom_id res chain seq x y z
N GLY A 1 12.13 -10.28 1.15
CA GLY A 1 12.39 -11.61 1.72
C GLY A 1 13.73 -11.73 2.42
N GLN A 2 14.85 -11.56 1.71
CA GLN A 2 16.20 -11.86 2.23
C GLN A 2 16.57 -11.09 3.52
N GLU A 3 16.39 -9.78 3.56
CA GLU A 3 16.75 -8.98 4.75
C GLU A 3 15.93 -9.37 6.00
N ILE A 4 14.66 -9.76 5.80
CA ILE A 4 13.81 -10.29 6.87
C ILE A 4 14.35 -11.64 7.35
N ASN A 5 14.75 -12.53 6.43
CA ASN A 5 15.35 -13.81 6.78
C ASN A 5 16.62 -13.62 7.62
N ASP A 6 17.54 -12.78 7.16
CA ASP A 6 18.81 -12.52 7.85
C ASP A 6 18.56 -11.99 9.28
N LEU A 7 17.61 -11.08 9.43
CA LEU A 7 17.23 -10.53 10.74
C LEU A 7 16.59 -11.58 11.65
N VAL A 8 15.68 -12.40 11.12
CA VAL A 8 15.04 -13.48 11.89
C VAL A 8 16.08 -14.51 12.33
N CYS A 9 16.98 -14.94 11.44
CA CYS A 9 18.07 -15.85 11.77
C CYS A 9 18.93 -15.30 12.91
N LEU A 10 19.35 -14.03 12.82
CA LEU A 10 20.13 -13.37 13.87
C LEU A 10 19.40 -13.36 15.22
N ILE A 11 18.11 -13.03 15.24
CA ILE A 11 17.30 -13.01 16.47
C ILE A 11 17.18 -14.41 17.07
N LYS A 12 16.92 -15.41 16.23
CA LYS A 12 16.71 -16.81 16.65
C LYS A 12 18.01 -17.50 17.08
N GLU A 13 19.15 -17.10 16.54
CA GLU A 13 20.48 -17.51 17.02
C GLU A 13 20.75 -17.03 18.44
N TYR A 14 20.28 -15.83 18.80
CA TYR A 14 20.39 -15.30 20.15
C TYR A 14 19.41 -15.97 21.12
N ASP A 15 18.12 -16.04 20.75
CA ASP A 15 17.10 -16.76 21.52
C ASP A 15 15.95 -17.22 20.61
N SER A 16 15.82 -18.53 20.44
CA SER A 16 14.78 -19.14 19.61
C SER A 16 13.35 -18.90 20.11
N ASN A 17 13.17 -18.48 21.37
CA ASN A 17 11.87 -18.22 21.98
C ASN A 17 11.32 -16.82 21.70
N ILE A 18 12.14 -15.89 21.19
CA ILE A 18 11.67 -14.54 20.82
C ILE A 18 10.68 -14.66 19.66
N ILE A 19 9.48 -14.11 19.82
CA ILE A 19 8.47 -14.11 18.76
C ILE A 19 8.83 -13.00 17.75
N CYS A 20 9.06 -13.39 16.49
CA CYS A 20 9.25 -12.48 15.38
C CYS A 20 7.90 -12.20 14.72
N PHE A 21 7.45 -10.94 14.82
CA PHE A 21 6.22 -10.46 14.19
C PHE A 21 6.53 -9.47 13.06
N VAL A 22 5.85 -9.59 11.92
CA VAL A 22 5.98 -8.67 10.78
C VAL A 22 4.62 -8.06 10.41
N ASP A 23 4.57 -6.73 10.30
CA ASP A 23 3.50 -6.03 9.57
C ASP A 23 3.81 -6.14 8.08
N ASN A 24 3.02 -6.95 7.37
CA ASN A 24 3.28 -7.32 5.98
C ASN A 24 2.50 -6.45 4.98
N CYS A 25 1.89 -5.36 5.44
CA CYS A 25 1.12 -4.46 4.59
C CYS A 25 1.91 -4.01 3.35
N TYR A 26 1.28 -4.12 2.18
CA TYR A 26 1.80 -3.75 0.86
C TYR A 26 2.81 -4.71 0.27
N GLY A 27 3.34 -5.66 1.05
CA GLY A 27 4.31 -6.65 0.59
C GLY A 27 3.68 -7.90 0.01
N GLU A 28 2.39 -8.14 0.27
CA GLU A 28 1.74 -9.38 -0.13
C GLU A 28 1.78 -9.57 -1.65
N PHE A 29 2.26 -10.72 -2.10
CA PHE A 29 2.41 -11.14 -3.49
C PHE A 29 3.39 -10.32 -4.34
N VAL A 30 4.26 -9.50 -3.73
CA VAL A 30 5.29 -8.74 -4.45
C VAL A 30 6.52 -9.61 -4.73
N GLU A 31 6.90 -10.43 -3.77
CA GLU A 31 7.95 -11.45 -3.89
C GLU A 31 7.32 -12.85 -3.97
N GLU A 32 8.10 -13.85 -4.37
CA GLU A 32 7.62 -15.26 -4.42
C GLU A 32 7.42 -15.87 -3.02
N GLN A 33 8.09 -15.31 -2.01
CA GLN A 33 8.04 -15.77 -0.62
C GLN A 33 7.50 -14.65 0.27
N GLU A 34 6.68 -15.04 1.23
CA GLU A 34 6.16 -14.17 2.27
C GLU A 34 7.02 -14.28 3.55
N PRO A 35 6.93 -13.33 4.50
CA PRO A 35 7.74 -13.36 5.72
C PRO A 35 7.66 -14.69 6.50
N THR A 36 6.50 -15.35 6.52
CA THR A 36 6.32 -16.65 7.20
C THR A 36 7.12 -17.79 6.55
N ASP A 37 7.44 -17.69 5.25
CA ASP A 37 8.27 -18.68 4.56
C ASP A 37 9.75 -18.60 5.01
N VAL A 38 10.17 -17.45 5.53
CA VAL A 38 11.54 -17.17 5.95
C VAL A 38 11.75 -17.14 7.46
N GLY A 39 10.80 -17.70 8.23
CA GLY A 39 10.94 -17.96 9.66
C GLY A 39 10.23 -16.97 10.59
N VAL A 40 9.45 -16.02 10.06
CA VAL A 40 8.60 -15.15 10.87
C VAL A 40 7.49 -15.97 11.53
N ASP A 41 7.30 -15.78 12.83
CA ASP A 41 6.34 -16.58 13.61
C ASP A 41 4.89 -16.14 13.39
N LEU A 42 4.69 -14.85 13.13
CA LEU A 42 3.36 -14.24 12.97
C LEU A 42 3.44 -13.02 12.05
N MET A 43 2.52 -12.89 11.10
CA MET A 43 2.39 -11.69 10.28
C MET A 43 0.93 -11.26 10.18
N ALA A 44 0.72 -9.95 10.01
CA ALA A 44 -0.60 -9.36 9.83
C ALA A 44 -0.61 -8.39 8.66
N GLY A 45 -1.81 -8.14 8.13
CA GLY A 45 -2.05 -7.10 7.16
C GLY A 45 -3.54 -6.80 6.99
N VAL A 46 -3.87 -5.98 5.99
CA VAL A 46 -5.20 -5.40 5.81
C VAL A 46 -5.80 -5.83 4.47
N LEU A 47 -7.06 -6.26 4.47
CA LEU A 47 -7.72 -6.79 3.27
C LEU A 47 -8.10 -5.71 2.26
N ILE A 48 -8.23 -4.43 2.65
CA ILE A 48 -8.39 -3.33 1.68
C ILE A 48 -7.07 -2.89 1.01
N LYS A 49 -6.01 -3.71 1.14
CA LYS A 49 -4.73 -3.57 0.44
C LYS A 49 -4.57 -4.75 -0.54
N ASN A 50 -3.33 -5.19 -0.76
CA ASN A 50 -2.95 -6.24 -1.69
C ASN A 50 -3.84 -7.51 -1.60
N PRO A 51 -4.04 -8.15 -0.42
CA PRO A 51 -4.70 -9.45 -0.34
C PRO A 51 -6.22 -9.43 -0.54
N GLY A 52 -6.85 -8.26 -0.70
CA GLY A 52 -8.25 -8.16 -1.08
C GLY A 52 -8.50 -7.89 -2.56
N GLY A 53 -7.46 -7.66 -3.37
CA GLY A 53 -7.56 -7.54 -4.83
C GLY A 53 -8.51 -6.45 -5.32
N GLY A 54 -8.80 -5.45 -4.49
CA GLY A 54 -9.78 -4.39 -4.77
C GLY A 54 -11.24 -4.80 -4.61
N LEU A 55 -11.52 -6.01 -4.12
CA LEU A 55 -12.88 -6.55 -3.92
C LEU A 55 -13.27 -6.66 -2.45
N ALA A 56 -12.30 -6.92 -1.56
CA ALA A 56 -12.58 -6.99 -0.14
C ALA A 56 -13.04 -5.61 0.38
N PRO A 57 -14.23 -5.50 1.00
CA PRO A 57 -14.77 -4.21 1.40
C PRO A 57 -14.17 -3.68 2.72
N SER A 58 -13.58 -4.55 3.52
CA SER A 58 -12.95 -4.25 4.82
C SER A 58 -12.15 -5.48 5.31
N GLY A 59 -11.62 -5.40 6.51
CA GLY A 59 -11.04 -6.53 7.24
C GLY A 59 -9.51 -6.55 7.28
N GLY A 60 -8.98 -7.50 8.02
CA GLY A 60 -7.55 -7.79 8.14
C GLY A 60 -7.32 -9.28 8.23
N TYR A 61 -6.06 -9.68 8.08
CA TYR A 61 -5.65 -11.08 8.22
C TYR A 61 -4.53 -11.22 9.25
N LEU A 62 -4.39 -12.43 9.77
CA LEU A 62 -3.29 -12.85 10.62
C LEU A 62 -2.91 -14.28 10.21
N VAL A 63 -1.63 -14.50 9.94
CA VAL A 63 -1.09 -15.81 9.51
C VAL A 63 0.18 -16.07 10.31
N GLY A 64 0.37 -17.30 10.79
CA GLY A 64 1.52 -17.67 11.59
C GLY A 64 1.33 -18.96 12.37
N LYS A 65 2.11 -19.13 13.43
CA LYS A 65 2.04 -20.29 14.33
C LYS A 65 0.66 -20.42 14.99
N GLU A 66 0.17 -21.65 15.10
CA GLU A 66 -1.16 -21.97 15.59
C GLU A 66 -1.48 -21.37 16.96
N ASP A 67 -0.54 -21.48 17.92
CA ASP A 67 -0.68 -20.96 19.27
C ASP A 67 -0.74 -19.42 19.33
N LEU A 68 0.00 -18.74 18.45
CA LEU A 68 -0.03 -17.28 18.35
C LEU A 68 -1.31 -16.77 17.69
N VAL A 69 -1.77 -17.44 16.63
CA VAL A 69 -3.03 -17.10 15.95
C VAL A 69 -4.22 -17.37 16.88
N ALA A 70 -4.19 -18.44 17.67
CA ALA A 70 -5.22 -18.72 18.67
C ALA A 70 -5.28 -17.62 19.75
N GLN A 71 -4.13 -17.20 20.29
CA GLN A 71 -4.06 -16.10 21.27
C GLN A 71 -4.60 -14.78 20.70
N ALA A 72 -4.29 -14.46 19.45
CA ALA A 72 -4.79 -13.27 18.80
C ALA A 72 -6.31 -13.33 18.55
N ALA A 73 -6.85 -14.50 18.20
CA ALA A 73 -8.29 -14.70 18.05
C ALA A 73 -9.03 -14.53 19.38
N ASP A 74 -8.50 -15.10 20.47
CA ASP A 74 -9.03 -14.90 21.82
C ASP A 74 -8.98 -13.43 22.24
N ARG A 75 -7.94 -12.70 21.84
CA ARG A 75 -7.83 -11.26 22.08
C ARG A 75 -8.85 -10.45 21.29
N LEU A 76 -9.12 -10.82 20.04
CA LEU A 76 -10.07 -10.12 19.16
C LEU A 76 -11.53 -10.33 19.60
N ILE A 77 -11.87 -11.55 20.01
CA ILE A 77 -13.23 -11.96 20.37
C ILE A 77 -13.40 -11.97 21.89
N ALA A 78 -13.01 -13.06 22.53
CA ALA A 78 -12.93 -13.24 23.97
C ALA A 78 -12.20 -14.56 24.28
N PRO A 79 -11.50 -14.67 25.42
CA PRO A 79 -10.86 -15.91 25.85
C PRO A 79 -11.82 -17.11 25.84
N GLY A 80 -11.43 -18.21 25.20
CA GLY A 80 -12.20 -19.45 25.13
C GLY A 80 -13.29 -19.49 24.05
N LEU A 81 -13.58 -18.35 23.39
CA LEU A 81 -14.43 -18.32 22.18
C LEU A 81 -13.56 -18.39 20.92
N GLY A 82 -12.46 -17.63 20.89
CA GLY A 82 -11.48 -17.62 19.81
C GLY A 82 -12.11 -17.56 18.41
N GLN A 83 -11.62 -18.43 17.52
CA GLN A 83 -12.03 -18.50 16.10
C GLN A 83 -13.38 -19.18 15.86
N ASN A 84 -14.00 -19.77 16.90
CA ASN A 84 -15.23 -20.55 16.75
C ASN A 84 -16.49 -19.67 16.70
N MET A 85 -16.35 -18.36 16.92
CA MET A 85 -17.44 -17.39 16.94
C MET A 85 -17.19 -16.28 15.93
N GLY A 86 -18.24 -15.91 15.19
CA GLY A 86 -18.19 -14.82 14.22
C GLY A 86 -19.17 -15.06 13.07
N THR A 87 -19.75 -13.99 12.54
CA THR A 87 -20.58 -14.03 11.34
C THR A 87 -19.83 -13.40 10.19
N ASN A 88 -19.78 -14.09 9.05
CA ASN A 88 -19.16 -13.57 7.83
C ASN A 88 -20.06 -12.52 7.13
N LEU A 89 -21.31 -12.32 7.59
CA LEU A 89 -22.27 -11.35 7.01
C LEU A 89 -22.46 -11.48 5.48
N GLY A 90 -22.20 -12.66 4.90
CA GLY A 90 -22.27 -12.90 3.46
C GLY A 90 -21.09 -12.34 2.65
N LEU A 91 -20.01 -11.87 3.28
CA LEU A 91 -18.85 -11.27 2.61
C LEU A 91 -17.86 -12.28 2.04
N GLY A 92 -17.99 -13.56 2.39
CA GLY A 92 -17.09 -14.65 1.98
C GLY A 92 -16.71 -14.63 0.51
N PRO A 93 -17.65 -14.58 -0.45
CA PRO A 93 -17.33 -14.56 -1.87
C PRO A 93 -16.39 -13.41 -2.27
N LEU A 94 -16.55 -12.22 -1.70
CA LEU A 94 -15.68 -11.07 -1.98
C LEU A 94 -14.25 -11.29 -1.46
N PHE A 95 -14.11 -11.89 -0.28
CA PHE A 95 -12.79 -12.22 0.25
C PHE A 95 -12.08 -13.29 -0.58
N TYR A 96 -12.77 -14.39 -0.92
CA TYR A 96 -12.17 -15.46 -1.73
C TYR A 96 -11.83 -15.00 -3.15
N GLN A 97 -12.73 -14.27 -3.80
CA GLN A 97 -12.48 -13.73 -5.13
C GLN A 97 -11.39 -12.67 -5.11
N GLY A 98 -11.40 -11.79 -4.11
CA GLY A 98 -10.35 -10.79 -3.88
C GLY A 98 -8.98 -11.43 -3.78
N PHE A 99 -8.84 -12.40 -2.87
CA PHE A 99 -7.59 -13.12 -2.65
C PHE A 99 -7.10 -13.87 -3.89
N PHE A 100 -8.01 -14.50 -4.64
CA PHE A 100 -7.67 -15.17 -5.91
C PHE A 100 -7.13 -14.18 -6.97
N MET A 101 -7.68 -12.96 -7.02
CA MET A 101 -7.26 -11.93 -7.95
C MET A 101 -6.01 -11.16 -7.49
N SER A 102 -5.71 -11.18 -6.19
CA SER A 102 -4.65 -10.38 -5.57
C SER A 102 -3.29 -10.44 -6.26
N PRO A 103 -2.71 -11.62 -6.60
CA PRO A 103 -1.40 -11.64 -7.27
C PRO A 103 -1.41 -10.89 -8.61
N HIS A 104 -2.49 -11.00 -9.37
CA HIS A 104 -2.63 -10.26 -10.62
C HIS A 104 -2.76 -8.75 -10.39
N THR A 105 -3.64 -8.33 -9.47
CA THR A 105 -3.85 -6.91 -9.14
C THR A 105 -2.57 -6.26 -8.59
N VAL A 106 -1.81 -6.97 -7.76
CA VAL A 106 -0.52 -6.51 -7.24
C VAL A 106 0.48 -6.33 -8.39
N ALA A 107 0.53 -7.26 -9.36
CA ALA A 107 1.37 -7.09 -10.55
C ALA A 107 0.97 -5.88 -11.40
N GLU A 108 -0.33 -5.56 -11.51
CA GLU A 108 -0.81 -4.33 -12.17
C GLU A 108 -0.31 -3.06 -11.45
N ALA A 109 -0.43 -3.02 -10.12
CA ALA A 109 0.06 -1.92 -9.29
C ALA A 109 1.59 -1.75 -9.37
N LEU A 110 2.35 -2.85 -9.32
CA LEU A 110 3.82 -2.85 -9.45
C LEU A 110 4.27 -2.30 -10.80
N LYS A 111 3.61 -2.70 -11.90
CA LYS A 111 3.89 -2.12 -13.23
C LYS A 111 3.63 -0.61 -13.23
N GLY A 112 2.57 -0.15 -12.57
CA GLY A 112 2.27 1.27 -12.37
C GLY A 112 3.37 2.01 -11.60
N ALA A 113 3.83 1.44 -10.48
CA ALA A 113 4.92 1.97 -9.67
C ALA A 113 6.24 2.05 -10.46
N LEU A 114 6.56 1.02 -11.25
CA LEU A 114 7.72 1.02 -12.15
C LEU A 114 7.61 2.10 -13.22
N PHE A 115 6.44 2.23 -13.87
CA PHE A 115 6.20 3.27 -14.85
C PHE A 115 6.38 4.67 -14.24
N ALA A 116 5.82 4.91 -13.05
CA ALA A 116 6.02 6.16 -12.31
C ALA A 116 7.52 6.40 -12.03
N ALA A 117 8.25 5.41 -11.52
CA ALA A 117 9.67 5.55 -11.24
C ALA A 117 10.45 5.99 -12.49
N TYR A 118 10.30 5.28 -13.61
CA TYR A 118 11.00 5.58 -14.86
C TYR A 118 10.61 6.96 -15.43
N LEU A 119 9.31 7.27 -15.44
CA LEU A 119 8.81 8.55 -15.96
C LEU A 119 9.33 9.72 -15.14
N PHE A 120 9.17 9.68 -13.81
CA PHE A 120 9.57 10.79 -12.94
C PHE A 120 11.08 10.98 -12.89
N THR A 121 11.87 9.90 -12.90
CA THR A 121 13.32 10.00 -13.05
C THR A 121 13.72 10.62 -14.37
N THR A 122 13.05 10.26 -15.48
CA THR A 122 13.30 10.87 -16.80
C THR A 122 12.95 12.36 -16.82
N LEU A 123 11.94 12.77 -16.07
CA LEU A 123 11.53 14.17 -15.88
C LEU A 123 12.41 14.94 -14.87
N GLY A 124 13.46 14.33 -14.33
CA GLY A 124 14.41 14.98 -13.42
C GLY A 124 14.02 14.98 -11.93
N PHE A 125 13.03 14.17 -11.53
CA PHE A 125 12.68 13.99 -10.13
C PHE A 125 13.44 12.81 -9.50
N GLU A 126 13.73 12.92 -8.21
CA GLU A 126 14.21 11.78 -7.41
C GLU A 126 13.04 10.85 -7.06
N THR A 127 13.25 9.55 -7.23
CA THR A 127 12.26 8.50 -6.96
C THR A 127 12.84 7.44 -6.03
N SER A 128 11.99 6.84 -5.20
CA SER A 128 12.36 5.72 -4.33
C SER A 128 11.21 4.71 -4.24
N PRO A 129 11.42 3.42 -4.54
CA PRO A 129 12.62 2.85 -5.14
C PRO A 129 12.97 3.49 -6.50
N ALA A 130 14.25 3.48 -6.85
CA ALA A 130 14.73 3.96 -8.14
C ALA A 130 14.39 2.96 -9.27
N PRO A 131 14.35 3.39 -10.54
CA PRO A 131 14.10 2.48 -11.65
C PRO A 131 15.05 1.27 -11.66
N GLY A 132 14.49 0.07 -11.81
CA GLY A 132 15.26 -1.19 -11.80
C GLY A 132 15.69 -1.71 -10.43
N SER A 133 15.36 -0.99 -9.34
CA SER A 133 15.60 -1.49 -7.98
C SER A 133 14.67 -2.68 -7.67
N PRO A 134 15.11 -3.65 -6.85
CA PRO A 134 14.23 -4.66 -6.28
C PRO A 134 13.05 -4.03 -5.55
N ARG A 135 11.93 -4.76 -5.48
CA ARG A 135 10.73 -4.33 -4.76
C ARG A 135 10.29 -5.40 -3.79
N SER A 136 9.88 -4.94 -2.62
CA SER A 136 9.25 -5.73 -1.56
C SER A 136 7.86 -5.18 -1.20
N ASP A 137 7.42 -4.08 -1.83
CA ASP A 137 6.09 -3.51 -1.69
C ASP A 137 5.63 -2.80 -3.00
N ILE A 138 4.37 -2.34 -3.02
CA ILE A 138 3.77 -1.61 -4.15
C ILE A 138 3.96 -0.08 -4.10
N VAL A 139 4.63 0.46 -3.09
CA VAL A 139 4.72 1.90 -2.85
C VAL A 139 5.78 2.53 -3.75
N GLN A 140 5.48 3.70 -4.28
CA GLN A 140 6.41 4.52 -5.04
C GLN A 140 6.47 5.94 -4.48
N ALA A 141 7.60 6.29 -3.88
CA ALA A 141 7.88 7.64 -3.44
C ALA A 141 8.45 8.49 -4.59
N ILE A 142 7.98 9.74 -4.70
CA ILE A 142 8.44 10.74 -5.66
C ILE A 142 8.68 12.06 -4.91
N LYS A 143 9.91 12.58 -4.98
CA LYS A 143 10.28 13.83 -4.31
C LYS A 143 9.96 15.02 -5.22
N LEU A 144 8.83 15.68 -4.94
CA LEU A 144 8.35 16.81 -5.75
C LEU A 144 8.95 18.16 -5.34
N ASN A 145 9.75 18.19 -4.28
CA ASN A 145 10.52 19.34 -3.77
C ASN A 145 9.71 20.55 -3.30
N HIS A 146 8.42 20.63 -3.60
CA HIS A 146 7.57 21.79 -3.32
C HIS A 146 6.16 21.36 -2.89
N ALA A 147 5.57 22.10 -1.96
CA ALA A 147 4.20 21.87 -1.49
C ALA A 147 3.18 21.94 -2.64
N GLU A 148 3.34 22.90 -3.56
CA GLU A 148 2.45 23.04 -4.72
C GLU A 148 2.58 21.87 -5.70
N GLY A 149 3.78 21.28 -5.82
CA GLY A 149 3.98 20.07 -6.61
C GLY A 149 3.15 18.91 -6.08
N VAL A 150 3.21 18.67 -4.77
CA VAL A 150 2.39 17.65 -4.11
C VAL A 150 0.90 17.90 -4.34
N LYS A 151 0.43 19.14 -4.11
CA LYS A 151 -0.98 19.48 -4.33
C LYS A 151 -1.41 19.26 -5.78
N ALA A 152 -0.61 19.71 -6.75
CA ALA A 152 -0.91 19.55 -8.17
C ALA A 152 -0.95 18.07 -8.58
N PHE A 153 0.02 17.29 -8.14
CA PHE A 153 0.07 15.86 -8.44
C PHE A 153 -1.12 15.11 -7.83
N CYS A 154 -1.44 15.32 -6.54
CA CYS A 154 -2.62 14.72 -5.90
C CYS A 154 -3.93 15.14 -6.58
N ARG A 155 -4.07 16.41 -7.02
CA ARG A 155 -5.23 16.83 -7.82
C ARG A 155 -5.34 16.04 -9.12
N GLY A 156 -4.23 15.79 -9.80
CA GLY A 156 -4.20 15.02 -11.04
C GLY A 156 -4.60 13.56 -10.83
N ILE A 157 -4.08 12.92 -9.78
CA ILE A 157 -4.49 11.57 -9.39
C ILE A 157 -5.99 11.53 -9.10
N GLN A 158 -6.51 12.46 -8.27
CA GLN A 158 -7.94 12.51 -7.94
C GLN A 158 -8.81 12.72 -9.19
N LYS A 159 -8.42 13.61 -10.11
CA LYS A 159 -9.15 13.86 -11.38
C LYS A 159 -9.26 12.61 -12.26
N ALA A 160 -8.28 11.71 -12.19
CA ALA A 160 -8.25 10.47 -12.96
C ALA A 160 -8.89 9.28 -12.23
N SER A 161 -9.34 9.46 -10.99
CA SER A 161 -10.00 8.42 -10.22
C SER A 161 -11.41 8.09 -10.76
N PRO A 162 -11.87 6.84 -10.64
CA PRO A 162 -13.22 6.46 -11.07
C PRO A 162 -14.33 7.03 -10.17
N VAL A 163 -14.04 7.23 -8.88
CA VAL A 163 -14.98 7.76 -7.89
C VAL A 163 -14.50 9.14 -7.43
N ASP A 164 -15.44 10.05 -7.13
CA ASP A 164 -15.16 11.40 -6.61
C ASP A 164 -14.11 12.20 -7.42
N SER A 165 -14.04 12.01 -8.73
CA SER A 165 -13.06 12.68 -9.60
C SER A 165 -13.17 14.21 -9.63
N ARG A 166 -14.32 14.74 -9.21
CA ARG A 166 -14.58 16.19 -9.09
C ARG A 166 -14.19 16.75 -7.72
N ALA A 167 -13.92 15.90 -6.74
CA ALA A 167 -13.45 16.33 -5.43
C ALA A 167 -12.02 16.89 -5.56
N ILE A 168 -11.73 17.94 -4.80
CA ILE A 168 -10.40 18.56 -4.81
C ILE A 168 -9.70 18.16 -3.51
N PRO A 169 -8.59 17.39 -3.56
CA PRO A 169 -7.87 17.02 -2.37
C PRO A 169 -7.24 18.25 -1.73
N VAL A 170 -7.42 18.37 -0.42
CA VAL A 170 -6.86 19.47 0.39
C VAL A 170 -6.11 18.89 1.58
N ALA A 171 -5.04 19.58 1.98
CA ALA A 171 -4.26 19.18 3.14
C ALA A 171 -5.07 19.37 4.43
N SER A 172 -5.23 18.30 5.20
CA SER A 172 -5.98 18.28 6.47
C SER A 172 -5.14 17.70 7.60
N SER A 173 -5.54 18.00 8.84
CA SER A 173 -4.92 17.38 10.02
C SER A 173 -5.51 15.98 10.21
N LEU A 174 -4.65 14.96 10.29
CA LEU A 174 -5.05 13.59 10.60
C LEU A 174 -4.57 13.20 12.00
N PRO A 175 -5.37 12.47 12.81
CA PRO A 175 -4.92 11.95 14.09
C PRO A 175 -3.61 11.16 13.95
N GLY A 176 -2.63 11.45 14.82
CA GLY A 176 -1.32 10.79 14.81
C GLY A 176 -0.25 11.42 13.91
N TYR A 177 -0.63 12.34 13.00
CA TYR A 177 0.32 13.08 12.17
C TYR A 177 0.61 14.46 12.76
N GLN A 178 1.90 14.82 12.83
CA GLN A 178 2.32 16.15 13.27
C GLN A 178 2.01 17.23 12.22
N ASP A 179 2.24 16.89 10.95
CA ASP A 179 2.00 17.77 9.81
C ASP A 179 0.67 17.44 9.14
N LYS A 180 0.11 18.42 8.42
CA LYS A 180 -1.06 18.17 7.57
C LYS A 180 -0.72 17.16 6.49
N VAL A 181 -1.68 16.31 6.14
CA VAL A 181 -1.55 15.31 5.08
C VAL A 181 -2.55 15.65 3.98
N ILE A 182 -2.13 15.53 2.72
CA ILE A 182 -3.04 15.55 1.57
C ILE A 182 -3.18 14.13 1.03
N MET A 183 -4.38 13.76 0.61
CA MET A 183 -4.68 12.43 0.08
C MET A 183 -5.56 12.56 -1.16
N ALA A 184 -5.20 11.84 -2.21
CA ALA A 184 -6.03 11.54 -3.37
C ALA A 184 -6.41 10.06 -3.31
N GLY A 185 -7.72 9.77 -3.34
CA GLY A 185 -8.25 8.45 -3.01
C GLY A 185 -9.68 8.26 -3.48
N GLY A 186 -9.93 8.47 -4.77
CA GLY A 186 -11.22 8.25 -5.40
C GLY A 186 -11.50 6.77 -5.69
N THR A 187 -11.59 5.98 -4.63
CA THR A 187 -11.62 4.51 -4.67
C THR A 187 -13.04 3.95 -4.54
N PHE A 188 -13.27 2.76 -5.09
CA PHE A 188 -14.54 2.03 -4.93
C PHE A 188 -14.72 1.54 -3.50
N VAL A 189 -13.66 0.99 -2.91
CA VAL A 189 -13.62 0.63 -1.48
C VAL A 189 -12.97 1.77 -0.72
N GLN A 190 -13.69 2.34 0.25
CA GLN A 190 -13.24 3.51 0.99
C GLN A 190 -11.90 3.23 1.71
N GLY A 191 -10.88 4.04 1.39
CA GLY A 191 -9.54 3.92 1.98
C GLY A 191 -8.70 2.76 1.42
N SER A 192 -9.18 2.08 0.38
CA SER A 192 -8.41 1.06 -0.33
C SER A 192 -7.14 1.67 -0.92
N SER A 193 -6.01 0.98 -0.73
CA SER A 193 -4.71 1.43 -1.24
C SER A 193 -4.06 0.44 -2.20
N ILE A 194 -4.79 -0.63 -2.56
CA ILE A 194 -4.52 -1.40 -3.78
C ILE A 194 -5.16 -0.76 -5.01
N GLU A 195 -6.13 0.13 -4.81
CA GLU A 195 -6.62 1.07 -5.83
C GLU A 195 -5.64 2.25 -5.96
N LEU A 196 -5.67 2.94 -7.12
CA LEU A 196 -4.73 4.02 -7.39
C LEU A 196 -4.97 5.20 -6.44
N THR A 197 -3.98 5.48 -5.59
CA THR A 197 -4.03 6.55 -4.58
C THR A 197 -2.70 7.27 -4.51
N ALA A 198 -2.71 8.50 -3.98
CA ALA A 198 -1.50 9.22 -3.67
C ALA A 198 -1.66 10.09 -2.43
N ASP A 199 -0.73 10.02 -1.50
CA ASP A 199 -0.75 10.81 -0.27
C ASP A 199 0.64 11.32 0.13
N ALA A 200 0.65 12.39 0.91
CA ALA A 200 1.88 13.05 1.31
C ALA A 200 1.71 13.86 2.59
N PRO A 201 2.68 13.79 3.53
CA PRO A 201 2.80 14.83 4.55
C PRO A 201 3.25 16.14 3.90
N MET A 202 2.61 17.25 4.27
CA MET A 202 2.87 18.58 3.71
C MET A 202 4.10 19.25 4.34
N ARG A 203 5.24 18.58 4.27
CA ARG A 203 6.53 19.04 4.82
C ARG A 203 7.69 18.77 3.87
N PRO A 204 8.80 19.54 3.93
CA PRO A 204 10.00 19.23 3.18
C PRO A 204 10.51 17.79 3.45
N PRO A 205 11.02 17.08 2.43
CA PRO A 205 11.27 17.54 1.06
C PRO A 205 10.08 17.32 0.08
N TYR A 206 8.85 17.25 0.60
CA TYR A 206 7.60 17.14 -0.18
C TYR A 206 7.58 15.89 -1.07
N ILE A 207 7.68 14.74 -0.39
CA ILE A 207 7.59 13.42 -1.02
C ILE A 207 6.13 13.02 -1.06
N VAL A 208 5.66 12.64 -2.25
CA VAL A 208 4.38 11.96 -2.43
C VAL A 208 4.62 10.46 -2.53
N TYR A 209 3.75 9.69 -1.88
CA TYR A 209 3.68 8.25 -1.99
C TYR A 209 2.52 7.93 -2.92
N LEU A 210 2.85 7.29 -4.04
CA LEU A 210 1.91 6.77 -5.02
C LEU A 210 1.84 5.26 -4.84
N GLN A 211 0.64 4.70 -4.77
CA GLN A 211 0.45 3.26 -4.66
C GLN A 211 -0.83 2.80 -5.33
N GLY A 212 -0.88 1.49 -5.60
CA GLY A 212 -2.05 0.81 -6.13
C GLY A 212 -2.32 1.10 -7.61
N GLY A 213 -3.42 0.53 -8.08
CA GLY A 213 -3.85 0.54 -9.47
C GLY A 213 -4.42 -0.81 -9.85
N LEU A 214 -5.75 -0.93 -9.88
CA LEU A 214 -6.42 -2.20 -10.19
C LEU A 214 -6.12 -2.71 -11.60
N SER A 215 -5.74 -1.79 -12.50
CA SER A 215 -5.20 -2.11 -13.82
C SER A 215 -4.05 -1.17 -14.13
N TYR A 216 -3.04 -1.68 -14.81
CA TYR A 216 -1.89 -0.89 -15.25
C TYR A 216 -2.32 0.26 -16.18
N ALA A 217 -3.36 0.05 -16.99
CA ALA A 217 -3.91 1.09 -17.84
C ALA A 217 -4.43 2.29 -17.02
N HIS A 218 -5.19 2.03 -15.95
CA HIS A 218 -5.67 3.10 -15.07
C HIS A 218 -4.51 3.79 -14.33
N ALA A 219 -3.53 3.02 -13.85
CA ALA A 219 -2.34 3.57 -13.22
C ALA A 219 -1.61 4.56 -14.16
N ILE A 220 -1.35 4.19 -15.41
CA ILE A 220 -0.73 5.08 -16.40
C ILE A 220 -1.55 6.36 -16.59
N ILE A 221 -2.86 6.24 -16.79
CA ILE A 221 -3.74 7.40 -17.01
C ILE A 221 -3.65 8.36 -15.83
N GLY A 222 -3.75 7.85 -14.59
CA GLY A 222 -3.66 8.68 -13.40
C GLY A 222 -2.29 9.33 -13.23
N ILE A 223 -1.22 8.57 -13.42
CA ILE A 223 0.15 9.09 -13.36
C ILE A 223 0.37 10.21 -14.38
N LEU A 224 -0.05 10.00 -15.63
CA LEU A 224 0.05 11.01 -16.69
C LEU A 224 -0.80 12.24 -16.38
N GLN A 225 -1.98 12.08 -15.79
CA GLN A 225 -2.80 13.21 -15.34
C GLN A 225 -2.12 13.98 -14.22
N GLY A 226 -1.46 13.31 -13.28
CA GLY A 226 -0.61 13.92 -12.24
C GLY A 226 0.52 14.76 -12.84
N VAL A 227 1.25 14.21 -13.82
CA VAL A 227 2.30 14.92 -14.56
C VAL A 227 1.72 16.10 -15.34
N GLN A 228 0.55 15.95 -15.95
CA GLN A 228 -0.10 17.02 -16.69
C GLN A 228 -0.46 18.21 -15.78
N GLU A 229 -0.92 17.97 -14.56
CA GLU A 229 -1.16 19.04 -13.58
C GLU A 229 0.15 19.72 -13.16
N LEU A 230 1.23 18.96 -12.93
CA LEU A 230 2.55 19.54 -12.66
C LEU A 230 3.01 20.44 -13.82
N LYS A 231 2.82 19.99 -15.06
CA LYS A 231 3.15 20.77 -16.27
C LYS A 231 2.32 22.05 -16.37
N ASN A 232 1.02 21.97 -16.11
CA ASN A 232 0.11 23.12 -16.17
C ASN A 232 0.52 24.22 -15.17
N GLU A 233 1.04 23.82 -14.00
CA GLU A 233 1.51 24.74 -12.95
C GLU A 233 2.98 25.16 -13.15
N GLY A 234 3.66 24.68 -14.21
CA GLY A 234 5.07 24.98 -14.45
C GLY A 234 6.04 24.38 -13.42
N LEU A 235 5.68 23.23 -12.83
CA LEU A 235 6.40 22.57 -11.74
C LEU A 235 7.25 21.37 -12.19
N LEU A 236 7.42 21.16 -13.50
CA LEU A 236 8.37 20.17 -14.00
C LEU A 236 9.80 20.72 -13.90
N PRO A 237 10.79 19.90 -13.50
CA PRO A 237 12.20 20.25 -13.54
C PRO A 237 12.61 20.68 -14.95
N CYS A 238 13.51 21.66 -15.02
CA CYS A 238 14.08 22.17 -16.27
C CYS A 238 15.16 21.23 -16.84
#